data_AF-A0A6A5JVA5-F1
#
_entry.id   AF-A0A6A5JVA5-F1
#
_cell.length_a   1.000
_cell.length_b   1.000
_cell.length_c   1.000
_cell.angle_alpha   90.00
_cell.angle_beta   90.00
_cell.angle_gamma   90.00
#
_symmetry.space_group_name_H-M   'P 1'
#
loop_
_entity.id
_entity.type
_entity.pdbx_description
1 polymer ?
#
loop_
_entity_poly.entity_id
_entity_poly.type
_entity_poly.pdbx_seq_one_letter_code
_entity_poly.pdbx_strand_id
1 'polypeptide(L)' 'MKGNWVANLHLALWADRVTVKRSTGETPVFLITGREHVLLVELNISTWQTLPWSTVSDTATLLALRAKQ' A
#
# COMPACT_ATOMS: atom_id res chain seq x y z
N MET A 1 15.94 26.57 8.28
CA MET A 1 14.71 26.54 7.45
C MET A 1 13.52 26.35 8.38
N LYS A 2 12.53 27.25 8.39
CA LYS A 2 11.25 27.01 9.09
C LYS A 2 10.48 25.98 8.28
N GLY A 3 10.17 24.83 8.88
CA GLY A 3 9.39 23.78 8.21
C GLY A 3 7.93 24.21 8.02
N ASN A 4 7.35 23.92 6.85
CA ASN A 4 5.94 24.15 6.57
C ASN A 4 5.08 22.98 7.11
N TRP A 5 5.02 22.83 8.43
CA TRP A 5 4.40 21.66 9.06
C TRP A 5 2.89 21.57 8.78
N VAL A 6 2.20 22.71 8.71
CA VAL A 6 0.75 22.75 8.44
C VAL A 6 0.45 22.17 7.06
N ALA A 7 1.23 22.54 6.04
CA ALA A 7 1.05 21.99 4.70
C ALA A 7 1.41 20.50 4.63
N ASN A 8 2.32 20.01 5.47
CA ASN A 8 2.75 18.60 5.45
C ASN A 8 1.96 17.68 6.40
N LEU A 9 1.09 18.23 7.25
CA LEU A 9 0.39 17.46 8.29
C LEU A 9 -0.42 16.30 7.69
N HIS A 10 -1.14 16.55 6.60
CA HIS A 10 -1.96 15.51 5.95
C HIS A 10 -1.10 14.38 5.39
N LEU A 11 0.08 14.67 4.83
CA LEU A 11 1.02 13.67 4.34
C LEU A 11 1.61 12.84 5.49
N ALA A 12 1.94 13.49 6.61
CA ALA A 12 2.44 12.80 7.79
C ALA A 12 1.39 11.83 8.37
N LEU A 13 0.13 12.28 8.48
CA LEU A 13 -0.97 11.42 8.93
C LEU A 13 -1.27 10.27 7.96
N TRP A 14 -1.17 10.52 6.65
CA TRP A 14 -1.29 9.46 5.65
C TRP A 14 -0.20 8.41 5.84
N ALA A 15 1.07 8.84 5.86
CA ALA A 15 2.21 7.97 6.06
C ALA A 15 2.08 7.16 7.36
N ASP A 16 1.63 7.78 8.45
CA ASP A 16 1.43 7.11 9.73
C ASP A 16 0.40 5.96 9.66
N ARG A 17 -0.69 6.15 8.90
CA ARG A 17 -1.79 5.18 8.76
C ARG A 17 -1.49 4.01 7.84
N VAL A 18 -0.60 4.20 6.87
CA VAL A 18 -0.21 3.15 5.90
C VAL A 18 1.12 2.49 6.25
N THR A 19 1.75 2.88 7.38
CA THR A 19 2.99 2.27 7.85
C THR A 19 2.69 1.25 8.93
N VAL A 20 3.27 0.05 8.78
CA VAL A 20 3.17 -1.03 9.76
C VAL A 20 3.65 -0.57 11.13
N LYS A 21 2.85 -0.82 12.17
CA LYS A 21 3.24 -0.53 13.56
C LYS A 21 3.93 -1.74 14.18
N ARG A 22 5.03 -1.49 14.91
CA ARG A 22 5.78 -2.56 15.62
C ARG A 22 4.91 -3.32 16.64
N SER A 23 3.96 -2.65 17.28
CA SER A 23 3.12 -3.25 18.32
C SER A 23 2.11 -4.27 17.78
N THR A 24 1.60 -4.07 16.58
CA THR A 24 0.55 -4.91 15.99
C THR A 24 1.07 -5.78 14.84
N GLY A 25 2.20 -5.42 14.22
CA GLY A 25 2.68 -6.05 13.00
C GLY A 25 1.88 -5.66 11.75
N GLU A 26 0.87 -4.80 11.90
CA GLU A 26 -0.08 -4.41 10.85
C GLU A 26 -0.14 -2.90 10.66
N THR A 27 -0.63 -2.43 9.51
CA THR A 27 -0.91 -1.01 9.30
C THR A 27 -2.17 -0.58 10.08
N PRO A 28 -2.24 0.65 10.61
CA PRO A 28 -3.45 1.14 11.25
C PRO A 28 -4.67 1.08 10.34
N VAL A 29 -4.50 1.28 9.03
CA VAL A 29 -5.66 1.23 8.13
C VAL A 29 -6.21 -0.17 7.99
N PHE A 30 -5.36 -1.18 7.86
CA PHE A 30 -5.78 -2.57 7.79
C PHE A 30 -6.60 -2.96 9.03
N LEU A 31 -6.18 -2.52 10.21
CA LEU A 31 -6.91 -2.79 11.46
C LEU A 31 -8.30 -2.14 11.51
N ILE A 32 -8.51 -1.02 10.82
CA ILE A 32 -9.79 -0.28 10.82
C ILE A 32 -10.73 -0.80 9.74
N THR A 33 -10.22 -1.11 8.54
CA THR A 33 -11.04 -1.40 7.35
C THR A 33 -10.98 -2.87 6.93
N GLY A 34 -10.04 -3.64 7.47
CA GLY A 34 -9.71 -4.99 7.02
C GLY A 34 -8.99 -5.05 5.67
N ARG A 35 -8.55 -3.90 5.12
CA ARG A 35 -7.89 -3.81 3.81
C ARG A 35 -6.78 -2.78 3.84
N GLU A 36 -5.72 -3.04 3.09
CA GLU A 36 -4.68 -2.05 2.85
C GLU A 36 -5.14 -0.97 1.87
N HIS A 37 -4.62 0.24 2.02
CA HIS A 37 -4.85 1.30 1.05
C HIS A 37 -3.94 1.15 -0.16
N VAL A 38 -4.47 1.57 -1.32
CA VAL A 38 -3.64 1.73 -2.52
C VAL A 38 -2.71 2.93 -2.33
N LEU A 39 -1.40 2.72 -2.41
CA LEU A 39 -0.41 3.79 -2.28
C LEU A 39 -0.26 4.54 -3.60
N LEU A 40 0.14 5.82 -3.55
CA LEU A 40 0.33 6.63 -4.75
C LEU A 40 1.38 6.06 -5.72
N VAL A 41 2.39 5.34 -5.21
CA VAL A 41 3.37 4.64 -6.05
C VAL A 41 2.73 3.54 -6.88
N GLU A 42 1.63 2.94 -6.38
CA GLU A 42 0.95 1.82 -7.01
C GLU A 42 0.18 2.22 -8.26
N LEU A 43 -0.04 3.53 -8.44
CA LEU A 43 -0.58 4.10 -9.68
C LEU A 43 0.41 3.99 -10.85
N ASN A 44 1.72 3.90 -10.56
CA ASN A 44 2.76 3.79 -11.59
C ASN A 44 3.40 2.39 -11.61
N ILE A 45 3.51 1.74 -10.45
CA ILE A 45 4.13 0.41 -10.29
C ILE A 45 3.08 -0.50 -9.67
N SER A 46 2.51 -1.42 -10.44
CA SER A 46 1.47 -2.29 -9.89
C SER A 46 2.06 -3.19 -8.80
N THR A 47 1.59 -3.03 -7.57
CA THR A 47 2.00 -3.85 -6.43
C THR A 47 0.90 -4.85 -6.08
N TRP A 48 1.09 -5.58 -4.97
CA TRP A 48 0.15 -6.57 -4.50
C TRP A 48 -1.30 -6.09 -4.37
N GLN A 49 -1.55 -4.81 -4.06
CA GLN A 49 -2.91 -4.29 -3.92
C GLN A 49 -3.63 -4.05 -5.25
N THR A 50 -2.89 -3.79 -6.33
CA THR A 50 -3.43 -3.37 -7.63
C THR A 50 -3.33 -4.45 -8.71
N LEU A 51 -2.77 -5.61 -8.39
CA LEU A 51 -2.69 -6.73 -9.33
C LEU A 51 -4.09 -7.33 -9.60
N PRO A 52 -4.38 -7.76 -10.83
CA PRO A 52 -5.67 -8.32 -11.21
C PRO A 52 -5.82 -9.76 -10.69
N TRP A 53 -5.93 -9.93 -9.38
CA TRP A 53 -5.98 -11.26 -8.74
C TRP A 53 -7.09 -12.16 -9.27
N SER A 54 -8.21 -11.58 -9.72
CA SER A 54 -9.31 -12.32 -10.32
C SER A 54 -8.95 -13.04 -11.61
N THR A 55 -7.85 -12.67 -12.28
CA THR A 55 -7.37 -13.35 -13.49
C THR A 55 -6.37 -14.46 -13.21
N VAL A 56 -5.96 -14.65 -11.95
CA VAL A 56 -5.00 -15.70 -11.55
C VAL A 56 -5.76 -16.99 -11.28
N SER A 57 -5.60 -17.97 -12.17
CA SER A 57 -6.21 -19.30 -12.02
C SER A 57 -5.20 -20.41 -11.71
N ASP A 58 -3.92 -20.20 -12.00
CA ASP A 58 -2.87 -21.21 -11.88
C ASP A 58 -1.51 -20.59 -11.55
N THR A 59 -0.56 -21.43 -11.14
CA THR A 59 0.78 -21.01 -10.73
C THR A 59 1.55 -20.33 -11.86
N ALA A 60 1.37 -20.76 -13.11
CA ALA A 60 2.07 -20.15 -14.25
C ALA A 60 1.61 -18.71 -14.47
N THR A 61 0.31 -18.43 -14.42
CA THR A 61 -0.23 -17.06 -14.55
C THR A 61 0.20 -16.17 -13.38
N LEU A 62 0.23 -16.71 -12.16
CA LEU A 62 0.74 -16.01 -10.98
C LEU A 62 2.19 -15.57 -11.19
N LEU A 63 3.06 -16.50 -11.62
CA LEU A 63 4.48 -16.21 -11.84
C LEU A 63 4.68 -15.19 -12.97
N ALA A 64 3.93 -15.31 -14.06
CA ALA A 64 3.98 -14.38 -15.18
C ALA A 64 3.54 -12.96 -14.78
N LEU A 65 2.52 -12.84 -13.92
CA LEU A 65 2.10 -11.54 -13.38
C LEU A 65 3.14 -10.96 -12.42
N ARG A 66 3.73 -11.77 -11.53
CA ARG A 66 4.79 -11.32 -10.63
C ARG A 66 6.07 -10.91 -11.36
N ALA A 67 6.39 -11.53 -12.48
CA ALA A 67 7.58 -11.19 -13.27
C ALA A 67 7.47 -9.85 -14.03
N LYS A 68 6.26 -9.27 -14.14
CA LYS A 68 6.02 -7.98 -14.80
C LYS A 68 6.10 -6.79 -13.85
N GLN A 69 6.09 -7.03 -12.54
CA GLN A 69 6.28 -6.02 -11.50
C GLN A 69 7.77 -5.70 -11.35
#